data_AF-A0AAJ2SS81-F1
#
_entry.id   AF-A0AAJ2SS81-F1
#
_cell.length_a   1.000
_cell.length_b   1.000
_cell.length_c   1.000
_cell.angle_alpha   90.00
_cell.angle_beta   90.00
_cell.angle_gamma   90.00
#
_symmetry.space_group_name_H-M   'P 1'
#
loop_
_entity.id
_entity.type
_entity.pdbx_description
1 polymer ?
#
loop_
_entity_poly.entity_id
_entity_poly.type
_entity_poly.pdbx_seq_one_letter_code
_entity_poly.pdbx_strand_id
1 'polypeptide(L)'
;MNGVDPATGEVVDGPVLDPRIAEVLRTVGIHHPSRDDVLHVALVDAVWRTLGSSYGAQLVAMRFEVAQALRQAGEDYAKAKHATERILARETVRLVAGPEKVTRALAQQMAEASDEYDVARLNELVQEKREQWLRKLLDTFAAAMDNHRTDRADDRAASRFGASGHVPEER
;
A
#
# COMPACT_ATOMS: atom_id res chain seq x y z
N MET A 1 8.94 7.00 27.64
CA MET A 1 7.65 6.63 28.26
C MET A 1 6.91 5.81 27.24
N ASN A 2 6.71 4.52 27.50
CA ASN A 2 5.99 3.63 26.60
C ASN A 2 4.50 3.88 26.80
N GLY A 3 3.79 4.12 25.71
CA GLY A 3 2.34 4.30 25.72
C GLY A 3 1.64 2.95 25.61
N VAL A 4 0.53 2.77 26.31
CA VAL A 4 -0.36 1.63 26.08
C VAL A 4 -1.46 2.10 25.15
N ASP A 5 -1.67 1.39 24.04
CA ASP A 5 -2.76 1.68 23.12
C ASP A 5 -4.11 1.36 23.80
N PRO A 6 -5.02 2.32 23.96
CA PRO A 6 -6.31 2.09 24.62
C PRO A 6 -7.28 1.21 23.82
N ALA A 7 -7.04 1.00 22.52
CA ALA A 7 -7.88 0.17 21.65
C ALA A 7 -7.45 -1.31 21.63
N THR A 8 -6.18 -1.61 21.86
CA THR A 8 -5.62 -2.97 21.73
C THR A 8 -4.92 -3.49 22.98
N GLY A 9 -4.52 -2.61 23.90
CA GLY A 9 -3.78 -2.95 25.11
C GLY A 9 -2.30 -3.25 24.89
N GLU A 10 -1.76 -3.03 23.69
CA GLU A 10 -0.36 -3.28 23.37
C GLU A 10 0.57 -2.14 23.82
N VAL A 11 1.81 -2.50 24.20
CA VAL A 11 2.85 -1.56 24.60
C VAL A 11 3.52 -1.01 23.33
N VAL A 12 3.34 0.28 23.06
CA VAL A 12 3.95 0.97 21.93
C VAL A 12 5.26 1.61 22.38
N ASP A 13 6.37 1.15 21.82
CA ASP A 13 7.70 1.76 22.01
C ASP A 13 7.85 2.99 21.10
N GLY A 14 7.82 4.19 21.69
CA GLY A 14 8.10 5.47 21.02
C GLY A 14 7.13 6.61 21.40
N PRO A 15 7.44 7.88 21.04
CA PRO A 15 6.50 8.98 21.23
C PRO A 15 5.15 8.66 20.61
N VAL A 16 4.09 8.84 21.42
CA VAL A 16 2.70 8.60 21.04
C VAL A 16 2.38 9.43 19.80
N LEU A 17 1.91 8.78 18.73
CA LEU A 17 1.45 9.44 17.52
C LEU A 17 0.30 10.40 17.87
N ASP A 18 0.25 11.58 17.24
CA ASP A 18 -0.87 12.52 17.45
C ASP A 18 -2.20 11.77 17.21
N PRO A 19 -3.13 11.74 18.19
CA PRO A 19 -4.37 10.97 18.08
C PRO A 19 -5.20 11.31 16.83
N ARG A 20 -5.10 12.54 16.33
CA ARG A 20 -5.81 12.97 15.12
C ARG A 20 -5.23 12.33 13.87
N ILE A 21 -3.91 12.16 13.81
CA ILE A 21 -3.26 11.44 12.72
C ILE A 21 -3.62 9.95 12.79
N ALA A 22 -3.56 9.39 13.99
CA ALA A 22 -3.90 7.98 14.22
C ALA A 22 -5.34 7.66 13.80
N GLU A 23 -6.29 8.56 14.08
CA GLU A 23 -7.68 8.40 13.63
C GLU A 23 -7.78 8.35 12.09
N VAL A 24 -7.15 9.29 11.38
CA VAL A 24 -7.16 9.34 9.91
C VAL A 24 -6.49 8.11 9.28
N LEU A 25 -5.42 7.58 9.89
CA LEU A 25 -4.78 6.36 9.39
C LEU A 25 -5.64 5.11 9.65
N ARG A 26 -6.35 5.06 10.78
CA ARG A 26 -7.28 3.97 11.10
C ARG A 26 -8.44 3.89 10.11
N THR A 27 -8.94 5.02 9.60
CA THR A 27 -10.04 5.00 8.60
C THR A 27 -9.65 4.33 7.28
N VAL A 28 -8.35 4.22 7.00
CA VAL A 28 -7.81 3.56 5.80
C VAL A 28 -7.14 2.21 6.13
N GLY A 29 -7.36 1.69 7.34
CA GLY A 29 -6.92 0.36 7.78
C GLY A 29 -5.49 0.30 8.31
N ILE A 30 -4.83 1.44 8.56
CA ILE A 30 -3.48 1.49 9.13
C ILE A 30 -3.60 1.76 10.62
N HIS A 31 -3.59 0.68 11.40
CA HIS A 31 -3.75 0.73 12.86
C HIS A 31 -2.43 0.99 13.59
N HIS A 32 -1.34 0.40 13.12
CA HIS A 32 -0.02 0.47 13.75
C HIS A 32 1.03 0.92 12.73
N PRO A 33 1.13 2.24 12.46
CA PRO A 33 2.15 2.75 11.56
C PRO A 33 3.55 2.51 12.14
N SER A 34 4.34 1.70 11.44
CA SER A 34 5.74 1.45 11.76
C SER A 34 6.64 2.62 11.35
N ARG A 35 7.64 2.96 12.16
CA ARG A 35 8.65 3.98 11.84
C ARG A 35 9.74 3.47 10.89
N ASP A 36 9.89 2.15 10.82
CA ASP A 36 10.85 1.51 9.94
C ASP A 36 10.29 1.35 8.52
N ASP A 37 8.98 1.53 8.35
CA ASP A 37 8.34 1.53 7.04
C ASP A 37 8.27 2.94 6.47
N VAL A 38 9.05 3.17 5.41
CA VAL A 38 9.12 4.45 4.68
C VAL A 38 7.75 4.92 4.21
N LEU A 39 6.86 4.00 3.81
CA LEU A 39 5.50 4.37 3.39
C LEU A 39 4.68 4.87 4.58
N HIS A 40 4.74 4.19 5.72
CA HIS A 40 4.02 4.63 6.91
C HIS A 40 4.48 6.00 7.39
N VAL A 41 5.79 6.26 7.37
CA VAL A 41 6.35 7.59 7.68
C VAL A 41 5.82 8.65 6.70
N ALA A 42 5.86 8.37 5.39
CA ALA A 42 5.34 9.30 4.38
C ALA A 42 3.84 9.58 4.55
N LEU A 43 3.05 8.56 4.91
CA LEU A 43 1.61 8.70 5.18
C LEU A 43 1.34 9.55 6.42
N VAL A 44 2.07 9.31 7.52
CA VAL A 44 2.01 10.15 8.72
C VAL A 44 2.31 11.61 8.38
N ASP A 45 3.37 11.86 7.61
CA ASP A 45 3.76 13.21 7.18
C ASP A 45 2.74 13.86 6.24
N ALA A 46 2.12 13.08 5.34
CA ALA A 46 1.05 13.56 4.47
C ALA A 46 -0.18 14.00 5.27
N VAL A 47 -0.58 13.21 6.27
CA VAL A 47 -1.68 13.59 7.17
C VAL A 47 -1.29 14.80 8.01
N TRP A 48 -0.10 14.83 8.60
CA TRP A 48 0.39 15.96 9.39
C TRP A 48 0.31 17.29 8.63
N ARG A 49 0.82 17.32 7.38
CA ARG A 49 0.77 18.50 6.49
C ARG A 49 -0.65 18.96 6.17
N THR A 50 -1.64 18.08 6.29
CA THR A 50 -3.03 18.32 5.90
C THR A 50 -4.02 18.24 7.06
N LEU A 51 -3.54 18.23 8.31
CA LEU A 51 -4.39 18.18 9.51
C LEU A 51 -5.38 19.34 9.62
N GLY A 52 -5.01 20.53 9.14
CA GLY A 52 -5.90 21.71 9.10
C GLY A 52 -6.87 21.73 7.91
N SER A 53 -6.75 20.77 7.00
CA SER A 53 -7.55 20.68 5.78
C SER A 53 -8.71 19.70 5.95
N SER A 54 -9.62 19.67 4.97
CA SER A 54 -10.73 18.71 4.99
C SER A 54 -10.23 17.26 4.89
N TYR A 55 -10.98 16.30 5.45
CA TYR A 55 -10.67 14.87 5.36
C TYR A 55 -10.39 14.38 3.92
N GLY A 56 -11.13 14.91 2.93
CA GLY A 56 -10.87 14.59 1.52
C GLY A 56 -9.48 15.04 1.03
N ALA A 57 -8.95 16.16 1.55
CA ALA A 57 -7.60 16.60 1.22
C ALA A 57 -6.52 15.71 1.86
N GLN A 58 -6.80 15.18 3.06
CA GLN A 58 -5.94 14.21 3.74
C GLN A 58 -5.88 12.88 2.95
N LEU A 59 -7.03 12.37 2.51
CA LEU A 59 -7.10 11.19 1.64
C LEU A 59 -6.34 11.38 0.32
N VAL A 60 -6.49 12.54 -0.31
CA VAL A 60 -5.77 12.87 -1.56
C VAL A 60 -4.25 12.92 -1.32
N ALA A 61 -3.80 13.55 -0.23
CA ALA A 61 -2.38 13.62 0.10
C ALA A 61 -1.78 12.22 0.32
N MET A 62 -2.44 11.38 1.12
CA MET A 62 -2.04 9.98 1.32
C MET A 62 -1.99 9.19 0.01
N ARG A 63 -2.98 9.36 -0.86
CA ARG A 63 -3.04 8.68 -2.16
C ARG A 63 -1.85 9.01 -3.06
N PHE A 64 -1.33 10.25 -3.02
CA PHE A 64 -0.13 10.61 -3.78
C PHE A 64 1.13 9.90 -3.26
N GLU A 65 1.27 9.75 -1.93
CA GLU A 65 2.40 9.01 -1.35
C GLU A 65 2.34 7.52 -1.74
N VAL A 66 1.16 6.91 -1.69
CA VAL A 66 0.97 5.51 -2.14
C VAL A 66 1.24 5.38 -3.65
N ALA A 67 0.83 6.34 -4.47
CA ALA A 67 1.09 6.31 -5.91
C ALA A 67 2.59 6.39 -6.23
N GLN A 68 3.33 7.23 -5.50
CA GLN A 68 4.78 7.30 -5.61
C GLN A 68 5.45 5.99 -5.17
N ALA A 69 5.01 5.40 -4.06
CA ALA A 69 5.49 4.10 -3.60
C ALA A 69 5.18 2.98 -4.61
N LEU A 70 3.99 3.00 -5.23
CA LEU A 70 3.59 2.04 -6.26
C LEU A 70 4.49 2.13 -7.49
N ARG A 71 4.82 3.34 -7.93
CA ARG A 71 5.77 3.53 -9.04
C ARG A 71 7.12 2.88 -8.72
N GLN A 72 7.66 3.14 -7.53
CA GLN A 72 8.93 2.54 -7.09
C GLN A 72 8.84 1.01 -7.04
N ALA A 73 7.78 0.46 -6.46
CA ALA A 73 7.56 -0.98 -6.41
C ALA A 73 7.43 -1.61 -7.81
N GLY A 74 6.81 -0.91 -8.77
CA GLY A 74 6.75 -1.36 -10.16
C GLY A 74 8.11 -1.41 -10.84
N GLU A 75 8.96 -0.40 -10.61
CA GLU A 75 10.35 -0.39 -11.10
C GLU A 75 11.17 -1.52 -10.46
N ASP A 76 11.00 -1.78 -9.17
CA ASP A 76 11.72 -2.82 -8.44
C ASP A 76 11.25 -4.23 -8.84
N TYR A 77 9.95 -4.41 -9.07
CA TYR A 77 9.41 -5.66 -9.65
C TYR A 77 9.96 -5.91 -11.05
N ALA A 78 9.98 -4.89 -11.92
CA ALA A 78 10.52 -5.04 -13.27
C ALA A 78 12.01 -5.42 -13.26
N LYS A 79 12.81 -4.82 -12.36
CA LYS A 79 14.22 -5.18 -12.17
C LYS A 79 14.37 -6.61 -11.65
N ALA A 80 13.58 -7.01 -10.65
CA ALA A 80 13.63 -8.34 -10.08
C ALA A 80 13.27 -9.41 -11.12
N LYS A 81 12.18 -9.20 -11.87
CA LYS A 81 11.77 -10.08 -12.97
C LYS A 81 12.86 -10.22 -14.03
N HIS A 82 13.43 -9.10 -14.47
CA HIS A 82 14.52 -9.13 -15.45
C HIS A 82 15.76 -9.87 -14.91
N ALA A 83 16.09 -9.71 -13.63
CA ALA A 83 17.20 -10.42 -13.02
C ALA A 83 16.97 -11.93 -12.99
N THR A 84 15.77 -12.39 -12.60
CA THR A 84 15.37 -13.80 -12.60
C THR A 84 15.45 -14.41 -14.00
N GLU A 85 14.85 -13.76 -15.00
CA GLU A 85 14.87 -14.22 -16.39
C GLU A 85 16.31 -14.31 -16.93
N ARG A 86 17.16 -13.35 -16.57
CA ARG A 86 18.56 -13.32 -16.97
C ARG A 86 19.38 -14.43 -16.33
N ILE A 87 19.16 -14.74 -15.05
CA ILE A 87 19.82 -15.86 -14.36
C ILE A 87 19.43 -17.17 -15.05
N LEU A 88 18.12 -17.40 -15.25
CA LEU A 88 17.62 -18.59 -15.91
C LEU A 88 18.23 -18.79 -17.30
N ALA A 89 18.24 -17.73 -18.12
CA ALA A 89 18.78 -17.78 -19.48
C ALA A 89 20.29 -18.07 -19.49
N ARG A 90 21.07 -17.41 -18.62
CA ARG A 90 22.51 -17.62 -18.53
C ARG A 90 22.84 -19.04 -18.09
N GLU A 91 22.14 -19.52 -17.08
CA GLU A 91 22.37 -20.85 -16.52
C GLU A 91 21.97 -21.95 -17.50
N THR A 92 20.83 -21.79 -18.17
CA THR A 92 20.41 -22.71 -19.24
C THR A 92 21.47 -22.79 -20.35
N VAL A 93 22.00 -21.64 -20.81
CA VAL A 93 23.05 -21.61 -21.84
C VAL A 93 24.33 -22.27 -21.34
N ARG A 94 24.74 -22.01 -20.09
CA ARG A 94 25.92 -22.60 -19.47
C ARG A 94 25.83 -24.13 -19.43
N LEU A 95 24.66 -24.67 -19.07
CA LEU A 95 24.40 -26.10 -19.00
C LEU A 95 24.38 -26.74 -20.40
N VAL A 96 23.71 -26.12 -21.38
CA VAL A 96 23.66 -26.63 -22.77
C VAL A 96 25.03 -26.61 -23.45
N ALA A 97 25.82 -25.57 -23.21
CA ALA A 97 27.17 -25.43 -23.77
C ALA A 97 28.23 -26.24 -22.98
N GLY A 98 27.82 -26.90 -21.91
CA GLY A 98 28.69 -27.70 -21.06
C GLY A 98 29.19 -28.99 -21.72
N PRO A 99 30.11 -29.69 -21.06
CA PRO A 99 30.64 -30.96 -21.55
C PRO A 99 29.58 -32.07 -21.59
N GLU A 100 28.55 -31.97 -20.73
CA GLU A 100 27.42 -32.89 -20.73
C GLU A 100 26.42 -32.49 -21.82
N LYS A 101 26.10 -33.42 -22.72
CA LYS A 101 25.09 -33.20 -23.77
C LYS A 101 23.68 -33.23 -23.17
N VAL A 102 23.25 -32.13 -22.58
CA VAL A 102 21.89 -31.94 -22.08
C VAL A 102 21.03 -31.23 -23.12
N THR A 103 19.76 -31.63 -23.21
CA THR A 103 18.80 -30.90 -24.05
C THR A 103 18.48 -29.56 -23.40
N ARG A 104 18.07 -28.57 -24.20
CA ARG A 104 17.67 -27.25 -23.69
C ARG A 104 16.56 -27.35 -22.62
N ALA A 105 15.61 -28.29 -22.80
CA ALA A 105 14.52 -28.49 -21.85
C ALA A 105 15.02 -29.00 -20.49
N LEU A 106 15.93 -29.98 -20.49
CA LEU A 106 16.53 -30.48 -19.25
C LEU A 106 17.41 -29.42 -18.58
N ALA A 107 18.21 -28.69 -19.36
CA ALA A 107 19.04 -27.59 -18.86
C ALA A 107 18.21 -26.49 -18.19
N GLN A 108 17.04 -26.15 -18.76
CA GLN A 108 16.14 -25.18 -18.15
C GLN A 108 15.58 -25.69 -16.82
N GLN A 109 15.16 -26.96 -16.74
CA GLN A 109 14.69 -27.55 -15.47
C GLN A 109 15.78 -27.57 -14.40
N MET A 110 17.02 -27.86 -14.79
CA MET A 110 18.16 -27.82 -13.88
C MET A 110 18.47 -26.38 -13.41
N ALA A 111 18.37 -25.40 -14.31
CA ALA A 111 18.54 -23.99 -13.98
C ALA A 111 17.43 -23.50 -13.03
N GLU A 112 16.18 -23.92 -13.26
CA GLU A 112 15.03 -23.63 -12.37
C GLU A 112 15.17 -24.30 -11.00
N ALA A 113 15.93 -25.39 -10.89
CA ALA A 113 16.22 -26.07 -9.62
C ALA A 113 17.49 -25.56 -8.92
N SER A 114 18.11 -24.48 -9.43
CA SER A 114 19.32 -23.93 -8.83
C SER A 114 19.00 -22.96 -7.68
N ASP A 115 19.82 -22.98 -6.63
CA ASP A 115 19.67 -22.07 -5.48
C ASP A 115 19.68 -20.59 -5.90
N GLU A 116 20.48 -20.22 -6.91
CA GLU A 116 20.55 -18.85 -7.41
C GLU A 116 19.24 -18.42 -8.07
N TYR A 117 18.62 -19.30 -8.87
CA TYR A 117 17.31 -19.05 -9.45
C TYR A 117 16.22 -18.97 -8.38
N ASP A 118 16.24 -19.87 -7.38
CA ASP A 118 15.27 -19.87 -6.30
C ASP A 118 15.29 -18.56 -5.50
N VAL A 119 16.47 -18.07 -5.15
CA VAL A 119 16.63 -16.77 -4.46
C VAL A 119 16.12 -15.62 -5.32
N ALA A 120 16.45 -15.60 -6.61
CA ALA A 120 15.98 -14.56 -7.53
C ALA A 120 14.46 -14.60 -7.69
N ARG A 121 13.88 -15.80 -7.81
CA ARG A 121 12.44 -16.03 -7.95
C ARG A 121 11.67 -15.62 -6.71
N LEU A 122 12.19 -15.93 -5.51
CA LEU A 122 11.61 -15.46 -4.25
C LEU A 122 11.59 -13.93 -4.18
N ASN A 123 12.70 -13.28 -4.55
CA ASN A 123 12.73 -11.82 -4.58
C ASN A 123 11.73 -11.23 -5.59
N GLU A 124 11.63 -11.79 -6.79
CA GLU A 124 10.63 -11.39 -7.78
C GLU A 124 9.20 -11.48 -7.21
N LEU A 125 8.84 -12.60 -6.57
CA LEU A 125 7.53 -12.80 -5.97
C LEU A 125 7.24 -11.80 -4.84
N VAL A 126 8.24 -11.49 -4.01
CA VAL A 126 8.09 -10.47 -2.96
C VAL A 126 7.79 -9.10 -3.57
N GLN A 127 8.53 -8.69 -4.61
CA GLN A 127 8.26 -7.40 -5.26
C GLN A 127 6.92 -7.38 -5.98
N GLU A 128 6.52 -8.48 -6.62
CA GLU A 128 5.20 -8.63 -7.25
C GLU A 128 4.07 -8.43 -6.23
N LYS A 129 4.16 -9.11 -5.07
CA LYS A 129 3.14 -8.98 -4.02
C LYS A 129 3.11 -7.59 -3.41
N ARG A 130 4.27 -6.92 -3.31
CA ARG A 130 4.34 -5.52 -2.88
C ARG A 130 3.64 -4.57 -3.85
N GLU A 131 3.87 -4.70 -5.15
CA GLU A 131 3.16 -3.90 -6.18
C GLU A 131 1.65 -4.15 -6.12
N GLN A 132 1.23 -5.42 -6.06
CA GLN A 132 -0.18 -5.80 -6.01
C GLN A 132 -0.87 -5.24 -4.77
N TRP A 133 -0.21 -5.30 -3.62
CA TRP A 133 -0.72 -4.74 -2.38
C TRP A 133 -0.88 -3.22 -2.45
N LEU A 134 0.13 -2.49 -2.97
CA LEU A 134 0.06 -1.04 -3.16
C LEU A 134 -1.06 -0.63 -4.13
N ARG A 135 -1.26 -1.39 -5.20
CA ARG A 135 -2.38 -1.19 -6.12
C ARG A 135 -3.72 -1.37 -5.42
N LYS A 136 -3.86 -2.41 -4.62
CA LYS A 136 -5.08 -2.65 -3.83
C LYS A 136 -5.32 -1.55 -2.81
N LEU A 137 -4.26 -1.03 -2.19
CA LEU A 137 -4.34 0.09 -1.26
C LEU A 137 -4.85 1.36 -1.96
N LEU A 138 -4.39 1.66 -3.18
CA LEU A 138 -4.93 2.79 -3.97
C LEU A 138 -6.43 2.63 -4.26
N ASP A 139 -6.89 1.42 -4.55
CA ASP A 139 -8.31 1.15 -4.75
C ASP A 139 -9.12 1.42 -3.47
N THR A 140 -8.57 1.04 -2.30
CA THR A 140 -9.17 1.35 -1.00
C THR A 140 -9.26 2.86 -0.76
N PHE A 141 -8.21 3.62 -1.08
CA PHE A 141 -8.24 5.09 -0.99
C PHE A 141 -9.27 5.71 -1.93
N ALA A 142 -9.42 5.18 -3.15
CA ALA A 142 -10.44 5.63 -4.10
C ALA A 142 -11.86 5.39 -3.55
N ALA A 143 -12.12 4.19 -3.04
CA ALA A 143 -13.41 3.85 -2.43
C ALA A 143 -13.72 4.73 -1.21
N ALA A 144 -12.73 4.98 -0.33
CA ALA A 144 -12.90 5.85 0.83
C ALA A 144 -13.25 7.30 0.42
N MET A 145 -12.64 7.83 -0.65
CA MET A 145 -12.99 9.15 -1.18
C MET A 145 -14.41 9.20 -1.73
N ASP A 146 -14.87 8.15 -2.41
CA ASP A 146 -16.21 8.10 -2.99
C ASP A 146 -17.30 7.94 -1.92
N ASN A 147 -17.03 7.16 -0.87
CA ASN A 147 -17.90 7.11 0.32
C ASN A 147 -18.02 8.50 0.96
N HIS A 148 -16.89 9.17 1.20
CA HIS A 148 -16.88 10.52 1.76
C HIS A 148 -17.62 11.56 0.90
N ARG A 149 -17.57 11.42 -0.44
CA ARG A 149 -18.34 12.28 -1.34
C ARG A 149 -19.84 12.05 -1.22
N THR A 150 -20.24 10.78 -1.11
CA THR A 150 -21.63 10.35 -0.94
C THR A 150 -22.19 10.84 0.39
N ASP A 151 -21.47 10.63 1.49
CA ASP A 151 -21.87 11.09 2.83
C ASP A 151 -22.11 12.61 2.84
N ARG A 152 -21.20 13.39 2.24
CA ARG A 152 -21.40 14.86 2.11
C ARG A 152 -22.55 15.26 1.19
N ALA A 153 -22.93 14.42 0.23
CA ALA A 153 -24.09 14.69 -0.61
C ALA A 153 -25.38 14.48 0.20
N ASP A 154 -25.43 13.42 0.99
CA ASP A 154 -26.54 13.08 1.87
C ASP A 154 -26.71 14.11 2.99
N ASP A 155 -25.61 14.55 3.63
CA ASP A 155 -25.64 15.63 4.63
C ASP A 155 -26.23 16.93 4.05
N ARG A 156 -25.87 17.27 2.81
CA ARG A 156 -26.39 18.45 2.11
C ARG A 156 -27.85 18.29 1.68
N ALA A 157 -28.32 17.07 1.45
CA ALA A 157 -29.72 16.78 1.17
C ALA A 157 -30.55 16.87 2.46
N ALA A 158 -30.10 16.21 3.54
CA ALA A 158 -30.74 16.24 4.86
C ALA A 158 -30.83 17.67 5.43
N SER A 159 -29.75 18.45 5.32
CA SER A 159 -29.73 19.86 5.74
C SER A 159 -30.74 20.72 4.97
N ARG A 160 -30.95 20.43 3.68
CA ARG A 160 -31.96 21.13 2.86
C ARG A 160 -33.38 20.74 3.24
N PHE A 161 -33.64 19.45 3.48
CA PHE A 161 -34.94 18.97 3.95
C PHE A 161 -35.31 19.52 5.34
N GLY A 162 -34.36 19.56 6.27
CA GLY A 162 -34.54 20.15 7.60
C GLY A 162 -34.78 21.66 7.57
N ALA A 163 -34.14 22.39 6.65
CA ALA A 163 -34.38 23.83 6.47
C ALA A 163 -35.74 24.17 5.86
N SER A 164 -36.36 23.25 5.10
CA SER A 164 -37.71 23.39 4.55
C SER A 164 -38.84 22.92 5.48
N GLY A 165 -38.52 22.44 6.69
CA GLY A 165 -39.44 21.71 7.56
C GLY A 165 -39.73 22.37 8.92
N HIS A 166 -40.01 23.68 8.98
CA HIS A 166 -40.76 24.25 10.11
C HIS A 166 -41.40 25.59 9.72
N VAL A 167 -42.62 25.53 9.16
CA VAL A 167 -43.57 26.64 9.30
C VAL A 167 -44.65 26.10 10.25
N PRO A 168 -44.74 26.60 11.50
CA PRO A 168 -45.89 26.27 12.32
C PRO A 168 -47.10 26.94 11.66
N GLU A 169 -48.06 26.13 11.21
CA GLU A 169 -49.40 26.64 10.90
C GLU A 169 -50.03 27.11 12.22
N GLU A 170 -49.92 28.41 12.50
CA GLU A 170 -50.76 29.06 13.49
C GLU A 170 -52.19 29.12 12.94
N ARG A 171 -53.13 28.63 13.77
CA ARG A 171 -54.56 28.51 13.53
C ARG A 171 -55.27 29.86 13.51
#